data_AF-A0A0B6AUN8-F1
#
_entry.id   AF-A0A0B6AUN8-F1
#
_cell.length_a   1.000
_cell.length_b   1.000
_cell.length_c   1.000
_cell.angle_alpha   90.00
_cell.angle_beta   90.00
_cell.angle_gamma   90.00
#
_symmetry.space_group_name_H-M   'P 1'
#
loop_
_entity.id
_entity.type
_entity.pdbx_description
1 polymer ?
#
loop_
_entity_poly.entity_id
_entity_poly.type
_entity_poly.pdbx_seq_one_letter_code
_entity_poly.pdbx_strand_id
1 'polypeptide(L)'
;MNWFLKLNFSSILYAVLIFINIKLIFNIYLISRIIKIDVAVARKIGVVVMLILIIVFSFIYYLLNRQYLKDSKLNYFGTVLWIPYFVIMLILFNKLFPK
;
A
#
# COMPACT_ATOMS: atom_id res chain seq x y z
N MET A 1 -2.66 22.08 11.66
CA MET A 1 -1.81 21.12 10.91
C MET A 1 -2.03 21.33 9.43
N ASN A 2 -0.99 21.79 8.71
CA ASN A 2 -1.10 22.27 7.33
C ASN A 2 -1.71 21.23 6.39
N TRP A 3 -2.66 21.68 5.56
CA TRP A 3 -3.37 20.89 4.56
C TRP A 3 -2.41 20.05 3.68
N PHE A 4 -1.24 20.60 3.37
CA PHE A 4 -0.16 19.94 2.62
C PHE A 4 0.36 18.64 3.28
N LEU A 5 0.60 18.65 4.59
CA LEU A 5 1.10 17.46 5.31
C LEU A 5 0.06 16.32 5.30
N LYS A 6 -1.23 16.67 5.40
CA LYS A 6 -2.33 15.70 5.42
C LYS A 6 -2.51 15.03 4.06
N LEU A 7 -2.41 15.81 2.98
CA LEU A 7 -2.48 15.32 1.60
C LEU A 7 -1.33 14.35 1.28
N ASN A 8 -0.11 14.69 1.69
CA ASN A 8 1.06 13.84 1.51
C ASN A 8 0.95 12.54 2.31
N PHE A 9 0.48 12.60 3.56
CA PHE A 9 0.27 11.41 4.38
C PHE A 9 -0.74 10.43 3.76
N SER A 10 -1.88 10.95 3.27
CA SER A 10 -2.88 10.13 2.55
C SER A 10 -2.31 9.49 1.28
N SER A 11 -1.51 10.24 0.53
CA SER A 11 -0.89 9.76 -0.72
C SER A 11 0.17 8.67 -0.47
N ILE A 12 0.96 8.81 0.60
CA ILE A 12 1.92 7.78 1.02
C ILE A 12 1.19 6.50 1.41
N LEU A 13 0.09 6.59 2.18
CA LEU A 13 -0.72 5.43 2.54
C LEU A 13 -1.21 4.67 1.29
N TYR A 14 -1.70 5.39 0.28
CA TYR A 14 -2.10 4.78 -1.00
C TYR A 14 -0.94 4.04 -1.68
N ALA A 15 0.23 4.68 -1.76
CA ALA A 15 1.42 4.08 -2.34
C ALA A 15 1.84 2.81 -1.60
N VAL A 16 1.80 2.83 -0.26
CA VAL A 16 2.13 1.68 0.60
C VAL A 16 1.19 0.51 0.32
N LEU A 17 -0.12 0.74 0.24
CA LEU A 17 -1.09 -0.32 -0.04
C LEU A 17 -0.80 -1.01 -1.37
N ILE A 18 -0.66 -0.22 -2.43
CA ILE A 18 -0.43 -0.77 -3.78
C ILE A 18 0.91 -1.50 -3.82
N PHE A 19 1.94 -0.91 -3.21
CA PHE A 19 3.27 -1.49 -3.10
C PHE A 19 3.28 -2.85 -2.39
N ILE A 20 2.64 -2.94 -1.22
CA ILE A 20 2.59 -4.19 -0.45
C ILE A 20 1.88 -5.28 -1.28
N ASN A 21 0.73 -4.96 -1.88
CA ASN A 21 -0.03 -5.93 -2.68
C ASN A 21 0.78 -6.45 -3.87
N ILE A 22 1.41 -5.55 -4.64
CA ILE A 22 2.26 -5.94 -5.77
C ILE A 22 3.42 -6.82 -5.28
N LYS A 23 4.14 -6.41 -4.24
CA LYS A 23 5.28 -7.20 -3.73
C LYS A 23 4.86 -8.57 -3.22
N LEU A 24 3.66 -8.70 -2.64
CA LEU A 24 3.14 -9.98 -2.16
C LEU A 24 2.87 -10.96 -3.31
N ILE A 25 2.28 -10.49 -4.43
CA ILE A 25 2.08 -11.32 -5.64
C ILE A 25 3.43 -11.70 -6.26
N PHE A 26 4.28 -10.71 -6.53
CA PHE A 26 5.51 -10.92 -7.30
C PHE A 26 6.55 -11.77 -6.55
N ASN A 27 6.52 -11.78 -5.22
CA ASN A 27 7.48 -12.50 -4.40
C ASN A 27 6.90 -13.75 -3.73
N ILE A 28 5.74 -14.25 -4.16
CA ILE A 28 5.09 -15.41 -3.52
C ILE A 28 6.02 -16.64 -3.46
N TYR A 29 6.86 -16.83 -4.48
CA TYR A 29 7.85 -17.91 -4.54
C TYR A 29 9.00 -17.72 -3.54
N LEU A 30 9.52 -16.49 -3.41
CA LEU A 30 10.55 -16.19 -2.42
C LEU A 30 10.01 -16.35 -1.00
N ILE A 31 8.79 -15.87 -0.76
CA ILE A 31 8.08 -16.02 0.52
C ILE A 31 7.90 -17.50 0.85
N SER A 32 7.42 -18.30 -0.10
CA SER A 32 7.28 -19.76 0.06
C SER A 32 8.60 -20.43 0.40
N ARG A 33 9.71 -20.05 -0.27
CA ARG A 33 11.04 -20.59 0.00
C ARG A 33 11.57 -20.22 1.39
N ILE A 34 11.39 -18.98 1.83
CA ILE A 34 11.87 -18.49 3.13
C ILE A 34 11.08 -19.14 4.27
N ILE A 35 9.76 -19.20 4.13
CA ILE A 35 8.85 -19.75 5.16
C ILE A 35 8.81 -21.29 5.09
N LYS A 36 9.44 -21.90 4.06
CA LYS A 36 9.46 -23.35 3.81
C LYS A 36 8.06 -23.99 3.74
N ILE A 37 7.11 -23.25 3.17
CA ILE A 37 5.74 -23.71 2.94
C ILE A 37 5.50 -23.90 1.45
N ASP A 38 4.55 -24.77 1.11
CA ASP A 38 4.13 -24.97 -0.27
C ASP A 38 3.63 -23.66 -0.91
N VAL A 39 3.92 -23.48 -2.21
CA VAL A 39 3.56 -22.27 -2.96
C VAL A 39 2.04 -22.07 -3.01
N ALA A 40 1.25 -23.14 -3.08
CA ALA A 40 -0.21 -23.04 -3.08
C ALA A 40 -0.73 -22.58 -1.72
N VAL A 41 -0.11 -23.02 -0.62
CA VAL A 41 -0.44 -22.55 0.74
C VAL A 41 -0.03 -21.09 0.91
N ALA A 42 1.18 -20.72 0.49
CA ALA A 42 1.66 -19.33 0.51
C ALA A 42 0.74 -18.40 -0.29
N ARG A 43 0.25 -18.86 -1.44
CA ARG A 43 -0.71 -18.11 -2.27
C ARG A 43 -2.03 -17.89 -1.55
N LYS A 44 -2.60 -18.92 -0.91
CA LYS A 44 -3.85 -18.80 -0.13
C LYS A 44 -3.70 -17.80 1.01
N ILE A 45 -2.61 -17.90 1.77
CA ILE A 45 -2.28 -16.94 2.85
C ILE A 45 -2.13 -15.54 2.26
N GLY A 46 -1.42 -15.40 1.15
CA GLY A 46 -1.23 -14.13 0.47
C GLY A 46 -2.55 -13.47 0.09
N VAL A 47 -3.50 -14.22 -0.46
CA VAL A 47 -4.86 -13.71 -0.77
C VAL A 47 -5.59 -13.26 0.49
N VAL A 48 -5.53 -14.02 1.59
CA VAL A 48 -6.15 -13.62 2.87
C VAL A 48 -5.53 -12.32 3.40
N VAL A 49 -4.20 -12.20 3.35
CA VAL A 49 -3.49 -10.98 3.75
C VAL A 49 -3.89 -9.79 2.88
N MET A 50 -4.04 -9.98 1.56
CA MET A 50 -4.53 -8.93 0.66
C MET A 50 -5.93 -8.45 1.03
N LEU A 51 -6.85 -9.37 1.31
CA LEU A 51 -8.22 -9.03 1.74
C LEU A 51 -8.21 -8.22 3.03
N ILE A 52 -7.41 -8.64 4.02
CA ILE A 52 -7.26 -7.91 5.29
C ILE A 52 -6.69 -6.50 5.03
N LEU A 53 -5.65 -6.38 4.20
CA LEU A 53 -5.06 -5.09 3.85
C LEU A 53 -6.08 -4.17 3.19
N ILE A 54 -6.91 -4.68 2.26
CA ILE A 54 -7.98 -3.91 1.61
C ILE A 54 -8.98 -3.39 2.65
N ILE A 55 -9.40 -4.22 3.60
CA ILE A 55 -10.37 -3.84 4.64
C ILE A 55 -9.77 -2.77 5.56
N VAL A 56 -8.56 -3.00 6.08
CA VAL A 56 -7.87 -2.09 6.99
C VAL A 56 -7.65 -0.73 6.31
N PHE A 57 -7.19 -0.73 5.06
CA PHE A 57 -6.97 0.52 4.34
C PHE A 57 -8.26 1.23 3.95
N SER A 58 -9.32 0.51 3.57
CA SER A 58 -10.62 1.12 3.32
C SER A 58 -11.17 1.79 4.58
N PHE A 59 -10.98 1.17 5.74
CA PHE A 59 -11.37 1.74 7.04
C PHE A 59 -10.54 2.97 7.39
N ILE A 60 -9.21 2.90 7.26
CA ILE A 60 -8.29 4.03 7.45
C ILE A 60 -8.69 5.19 6.52
N TYR A 61 -8.95 4.88 5.25
CA TYR A 61 -9.37 5.87 4.25
C TYR A 61 -10.72 6.51 4.60
N TYR A 62 -11.70 5.73 5.06
CA TYR A 62 -12.95 6.28 5.56
C TYR A 62 -12.73 7.23 6.74
N LEU A 63 -11.86 6.86 7.68
CA LEU A 63 -11.49 7.71 8.82
C LEU A 63 -10.81 9.01 8.39
N LEU A 64 -9.85 8.93 7.47
CA LEU A 64 -9.18 10.09 6.88
C LEU A 64 -10.17 10.97 6.11
N ASN A 65 -11.04 10.39 5.29
CA ASN A 65 -12.07 11.14 4.56
C ASN A 65 -13.03 11.85 5.50
N ARG A 66 -13.53 11.15 6.52
CA ARG A 66 -14.47 11.69 7.50
C ARG A 66 -13.85 12.80 8.34
N GLN A 67 -12.59 12.68 8.72
CA GLN A 67 -11.90 13.69 9.53
C GLN A 67 -11.39 14.89 8.73
N TYR A 68 -11.06 14.72 7.44
CA TYR A 68 -10.26 15.73 6.71
C TYR A 68 -10.90 16.26 5.43
N LEU A 69 -11.93 15.62 4.87
CA LEU A 69 -12.41 15.87 3.49
C LEU A 69 -13.89 16.24 3.39
N LYS A 70 -14.49 16.71 4.49
CA LYS A 70 -15.91 17.07 4.55
C LYS A 70 -16.36 18.12 3.50
N ASP A 71 -15.43 18.93 2.94
CA ASP A 71 -15.80 20.07 2.07
C ASP A 71 -14.87 20.35 0.85
N SER A 72 -13.91 19.49 0.50
CA SER A 72 -12.87 19.88 -0.49
C SER A 72 -12.85 19.01 -1.75
N LYS A 73 -13.13 19.63 -2.91
CA LYS A 73 -12.95 19.10 -4.28
C LYS A 73 -11.52 18.64 -4.59
N LEU A 74 -10.56 18.93 -3.71
CA LEU A 74 -9.14 18.56 -3.85
C LEU A 74 -8.85 17.08 -3.56
N ASN A 75 -9.88 16.29 -3.24
CA ASN A 75 -9.76 14.85 -3.00
C ASN A 75 -9.14 14.08 -4.21
N TYR A 76 -9.34 14.61 -5.42
CA TYR A 76 -8.76 14.07 -6.66
C TYR A 76 -7.23 14.15 -6.73
N PHE A 77 -6.59 15.05 -5.98
CA PHE A 77 -5.13 15.15 -6.00
C PHE A 77 -4.47 14.03 -5.19
N GLY A 78 -5.09 13.57 -4.10
CA GLY A 78 -4.60 12.43 -3.31
C GLY A 78 -4.58 11.12 -4.12
N THR A 79 -5.52 10.95 -5.04
CA THR A 79 -5.58 9.81 -5.97
C THR A 79 -4.53 9.82 -7.07
N VAL A 80 -3.80 10.91 -7.29
CA VAL A 80 -2.71 10.99 -8.29
C VAL A 80 -1.34 11.08 -7.62
N LEU A 81 -1.26 11.75 -6.46
CA LEU A 81 -0.01 11.99 -5.75
C LEU A 81 0.62 10.74 -5.15
N TRP A 82 -0.07 9.59 -5.10
CA TRP A 82 0.54 8.33 -4.68
C TRP A 82 1.60 7.82 -5.67
N ILE A 83 1.52 8.19 -6.97
CA ILE A 83 2.43 7.68 -8.01
C ILE A 83 3.90 8.03 -7.69
N PRO A 84 4.28 9.29 -7.41
CA PRO A 84 5.63 9.65 -6.98
C PRO A 84 6.11 8.83 -5.77
N TYR A 85 5.28 8.70 -4.74
CA TYR A 85 5.63 7.94 -3.53
C TYR A 85 5.83 6.46 -3.82
N PHE A 86 5.02 5.89 -4.72
CA PHE A 86 5.14 4.50 -5.14
C PHE A 86 6.45 4.25 -5.91
N VAL A 87 6.84 5.14 -6.81
CA VAL A 87 8.13 5.05 -7.51
C VAL A 87 9.29 5.14 -6.51
N ILE A 88 9.24 6.06 -5.56
CA ILE A 88 10.25 6.17 -4.49
C ILE A 88 10.35 4.87 -3.69
N MET A 89 9.21 4.27 -3.32
CA MET A 89 9.19 2.99 -2.62
C MET A 89 9.80 1.85 -3.44
N LEU A 90 9.54 1.78 -4.75
CA LEU A 90 10.15 0.79 -5.64
C LEU A 90 11.69 0.93 -5.66
N ILE A 91 12.19 2.16 -5.81
CA ILE A 91 13.63 2.45 -5.82
C ILE A 91 14.26 2.07 -4.48
N LEU A 92 13.66 2.51 -3.36
CA LEU A 92 14.14 2.21 -2.01
C LEU A 92 14.19 0.70 -1.77
N PHE A 93 13.13 -0.03 -2.14
CA PHE A 93 13.09 -1.47 -1.95
C PHE A 93 14.15 -2.19 -2.77
N ASN A 94 14.36 -1.81 -4.03
CA ASN A 94 15.40 -2.41 -4.86
C ASN A 94 16.82 -2.11 -4.34
N LYS A 95 17.03 -0.96 -3.69
CA LYS A 95 18.30 -0.64 -3.03
C LYS A 95 18.51 -1.42 -1.74
N LEU A 96 17.46 -1.61 -0.94
CA LEU A 96 17.51 -2.30 0.36
C LEU A 96 17.59 -3.82 0.21
N PHE A 97 16.92 -4.35 -0.81
CA PHE A 97 16.90 -5.77 -1.15
C PHE A 97 17.37 -5.93 -2.60
N PRO A 98 18.67 -5.70 -2.87
CA PRO A 98 19.23 -6.00 -4.17
C PRO A 98 19.05 -7.50 -4.44
N LYS A 99 18.58 -7.82 -5.65
CA LYS A 99 18.44 -9.22 -6.10
C LYS A 99 19.80 -9.89 -6.22
#